data_AF-A0A6N7ZNV2-F1
#
_entry.id   AF-A0A6N7ZNV2-F1
#
_cell.length_a   1.000
_cell.length_b   1.000
_cell.length_c   1.000
_cell.angle_alpha   90.00
_cell.angle_beta   90.00
_cell.angle_gamma   90.00
#
_symmetry.space_group_name_H-M   'P 1'
#
loop_
_entity.id
_entity.type
_entity.pdbx_description
1 polymer ?
#
loop_
_entity_poly.entity_id
_entity_poly.type
_entity_poly.pdbx_seq_one_letter_code
_entity_poly.pdbx_strand_id
1 'polypeptide(L)'
;SEALRTPEICLEAVRQNGMALKYVPGSLLTKEIHLEAVRQNGAALNHVLWFLRTPEVCREAVRQEGRSLQYVPERLQTEEICLEAV
;
A
#
# COMPACT_ATOMS: atom_id res chain seq x y z
N SER A 1 7.29 -20.15 12.83
CA SER A 1 5.88 -20.46 13.13
C SER A 1 5.07 -19.17 12.99
N GLU A 2 3.82 -19.24 12.53
CA GLU A 2 2.93 -18.06 12.49
C GLU A 2 2.69 -17.45 13.89
N ALA A 3 2.90 -18.25 14.95
CA ALA A 3 2.77 -17.86 16.35
C ALA A 3 3.70 -16.72 16.83
N LEU A 4 4.70 -16.32 16.04
CA LEU A 4 5.61 -15.20 16.39
C LEU A 4 5.26 -13.89 15.65
N ARG A 5 4.30 -13.87 14.73
CA ARG A 5 3.94 -12.62 14.04
C ARG A 5 3.04 -11.79 14.93
N THR A 6 3.50 -10.59 15.28
CA THR A 6 2.69 -9.55 15.92
C THR A 6 2.48 -8.39 14.95
N PRO A 7 1.51 -7.48 15.19
CA PRO A 7 1.35 -6.28 14.40
C PRO A 7 2.64 -5.44 14.33
N GLU A 8 3.41 -5.37 15.41
CA GLU A 8 4.66 -4.60 15.48
C GLU A 8 5.75 -5.21 14.59
N ILE A 9 5.90 -6.54 14.60
CA ILE A 9 6.84 -7.24 13.71
C ILE A 9 6.41 -7.08 12.25
N CYS A 10 5.10 -7.14 11.97
CA CYS A 10 4.59 -6.92 10.62
C CYS A 10 4.84 -5.48 10.16
N LEU A 11 4.65 -4.50 11.05
CA LEU A 11 4.92 -3.09 10.78
C LEU A 11 6.40 -2.84 10.47
N GLU A 12 7.31 -3.44 11.26
CA GLU A 12 8.74 -3.33 11.01
C GLU A 12 9.15 -4.00 9.69
N ALA A 13 8.54 -5.14 9.36
CA ALA A 13 8.78 -5.80 8.07
C ALA A 13 8.35 -4.92 6.89
N VAL A 14 7.19 -4.25 6.95
CA VAL A 14 6.75 -3.36 5.87
C VAL A 14 7.57 -2.06 5.79
N ARG A 15 8.10 -1.56 6.92
CA ARG A 15 9.05 -0.43 6.92
C ARG A 15 10.35 -0.74 6.19
N GLN A 16 10.82 -1.98 6.28
CA GLN A 16 12.03 -2.42 5.57
C GLN A 16 11.74 -2.78 4.11
N ASN A 17 10.55 -3.33 3.83
CA ASN A 17 10.10 -3.69 2.49
C ASN A 17 8.57 -3.67 2.41
N GLY A 18 8.00 -2.67 1.75
CA GLY A 18 6.56 -2.47 1.61
C GLY A 18 5.86 -3.65 0.93
N MET A 19 6.56 -4.38 0.06
CA MET A 19 6.04 -5.61 -0.55
C MET A 19 5.90 -6.76 0.44
N ALA A 20 6.43 -6.66 1.67
CA ALA A 20 6.18 -7.61 2.75
C ALA A 20 4.70 -7.66 3.15
N LEU A 21 3.92 -6.62 2.82
CA LEU A 21 2.47 -6.54 3.06
C LEU A 21 1.73 -7.79 2.56
N LYS A 22 2.14 -8.36 1.42
CA LYS A 22 1.51 -9.57 0.84
C LYS A 22 1.64 -10.83 1.70
N TYR A 23 2.51 -10.82 2.72
CA TYR A 23 2.74 -11.93 3.64
C TYR A 23 2.15 -11.70 5.04
N VAL A 24 1.60 -10.51 5.31
CA VAL A 24 0.99 -10.20 6.60
C VAL A 24 -0.33 -10.97 6.72
N PRO A 25 -0.53 -11.79 7.78
CA PRO A 25 -1.79 -12.47 8.01
C PRO A 25 -2.96 -11.49 8.08
N GLY A 26 -4.10 -11.84 7.49
CA GLY A 26 -5.28 -10.97 7.47
C GLY A 26 -5.76 -10.52 8.86
N SER A 27 -5.58 -11.35 9.89
CA SER A 27 -5.91 -11.02 11.29
C SER A 27 -4.98 -9.97 11.91
N LEU A 28 -3.80 -9.73 11.33
CA LEU A 28 -2.81 -8.75 11.80
C LEU A 28 -2.76 -7.50 10.93
N LEU A 29 -3.47 -7.49 9.80
CA LEU A 29 -3.51 -6.34 8.92
C LEU A 29 -4.25 -5.18 9.59
N THR A 30 -3.55 -4.07 9.76
CA THR A 30 -4.11 -2.81 10.26
C THR A 30 -4.07 -1.74 9.18
N LYS A 31 -4.85 -0.67 9.35
CA LYS A 31 -4.74 0.51 8.47
C LYS A 31 -3.31 1.04 8.41
N GLU A 32 -2.63 1.11 9.56
CA GLU A 32 -1.25 1.58 9.65
C GLU A 32 -0.28 0.74 8.81
N ILE A 33 -0.35 -0.59 8.89
CA ILE A 33 0.52 -1.49 8.12
C ILE A 33 0.33 -1.29 6.60
N HIS A 34 -0.90 -1.11 6.13
CA HIS A 34 -1.17 -0.84 4.72
C HIS A 34 -0.61 0.50 4.25
N LEU A 35 -0.84 1.55 5.04
CA LEU A 35 -0.37 2.88 4.69
C LEU A 35 1.15 2.92 4.68
N GLU A 36 1.79 2.34 5.69
CA GLU A 36 3.25 2.28 5.80
C GLU A 36 3.88 1.51 4.62
N ALA A 37 3.23 0.42 4.18
CA ALA A 37 3.69 -0.30 3.00
C ALA A 37 3.70 0.57 1.73
N VAL A 38 2.66 1.40 1.53
CA VAL A 38 2.60 2.34 0.39
C VAL A 38 3.62 3.47 0.53
N ARG A 39 3.84 3.98 1.75
CA ARG A 39 4.88 4.99 2.01
C ARG A 39 6.27 4.48 1.64
N GLN A 40 6.51 3.19 1.89
CA GLN A 40 7.78 2.54 1.62
C GLN A 40 7.93 2.16 0.15
N ASN A 41 6.85 1.70 -0.51
CA ASN A 41 6.85 1.24 -1.89
C ASN A 41 5.48 1.45 -2.55
N GLY A 42 5.43 2.28 -3.61
CA GLY A 42 4.21 2.56 -4.36
C GLY A 42 3.49 1.31 -4.90
N ALA A 43 4.21 0.31 -5.42
CA ALA A 43 3.59 -0.95 -5.88
C ALA A 43 2.88 -1.74 -4.79
N ALA A 44 3.13 -1.46 -3.50
CA ALA A 44 2.40 -2.08 -2.40
C ALA A 44 0.89 -1.74 -2.45
N LEU A 45 0.48 -0.70 -3.18
CA LEU A 45 -0.94 -0.37 -3.43
C LEU A 45 -1.73 -1.57 -3.95
N ASN A 46 -1.11 -2.47 -4.72
CA ASN A 46 -1.73 -3.71 -5.20
C ASN A 46 -2.27 -4.58 -4.05
N HIS A 47 -1.58 -4.59 -2.91
CA HIS A 47 -1.93 -5.38 -1.74
C HIS A 47 -2.75 -4.61 -0.69
N VAL A 48 -3.01 -3.32 -0.91
CA VAL A 48 -3.85 -2.52 -0.01
C VAL A 48 -5.32 -2.88 -0.16
N LEU A 49 -6.00 -3.06 0.97
CA LEU A 49 -7.45 -3.26 1.01
C LEU A 49 -8.17 -2.14 0.25
N TRP A 50 -9.15 -2.52 -0.56
CA TRP A 50 -9.79 -1.61 -1.53
C TRP A 50 -10.32 -0.32 -0.89
N PHE A 51 -10.89 -0.40 0.32
CA PHE A 51 -11.48 0.74 1.03
C PHE A 51 -10.45 1.68 1.66
N LEU A 52 -9.17 1.27 1.73
CA LEU A 52 -8.05 2.10 2.18
C LEU A 52 -7.35 2.82 1.01
N ARG A 53 -7.72 2.54 -0.24
CA ARG A 53 -7.22 3.24 -1.42
C ARG A 53 -7.92 4.59 -1.58
N THR A 54 -7.64 5.51 -0.67
CA THR A 54 -8.14 6.89 -0.73
C THR A 54 -7.38 7.68 -1.81
N PRO A 55 -7.89 8.85 -2.25
CA PRO A 55 -7.17 9.70 -3.20
C PRO A 55 -5.72 9.97 -2.77
N GLU A 56 -5.50 10.24 -1.48
CA GLU A 56 -4.18 10.54 -0.92
C GLU A 56 -3.22 9.35 -1.05
N VAL A 57 -3.69 8.15 -0.68
CA VAL A 57 -2.89 6.91 -0.77
C VAL A 57 -2.58 6.56 -2.22
N CYS A 58 -3.56 6.72 -3.11
CA CYS A 58 -3.38 6.46 -4.54
C CYS A 58 -2.34 7.43 -5.14
N ARG A 59 -2.44 8.72 -4.83
CA ARG A 59 -1.45 9.72 -5.28
C ARG A 59 -0.07 9.42 -4.75
N GLU A 60 0.07 9.08 -3.48
CA GLU A 60 1.35 8.74 -2.89
C GLU A 60 2.00 7.55 -3.61
N ALA A 61 1.23 6.49 -3.87
CA ALA A 61 1.70 5.32 -4.61
C ALA A 61 2.12 5.65 -6.05
N VAL A 62 1.29 6.41 -6.76
CA VAL A 62 1.52 6.77 -8.17
C VAL A 62 2.72 7.70 -8.32
N ARG A 63 2.91 8.66 -7.42
CA ARG A 63 4.09 9.54 -7.40
C ARG A 63 5.40 8.79 -7.25
N GLN A 64 5.40 7.75 -6.41
CA GLN A 64 6.59 6.94 -6.19
C GLN A 64 6.84 5.99 -7.35
N GLU A 65 5.77 5.42 -7.91
CA GLU A 65 5.84 4.47 -9.01
C GLU A 65 4.63 4.62 -9.91
N GLY A 66 4.79 5.29 -11.06
CA GLY A 66 3.69 5.59 -11.98
C GLY A 66 2.91 4.34 -12.46
N ARG A 67 3.56 3.18 -12.50
CA ARG A 67 2.92 1.88 -12.79
C ARG A 67 1.85 1.49 -11.76
N SER A 68 1.88 2.06 -10.56
CA SER A 68 0.87 1.86 -9.52
C SER A 68 -0.50 2.41 -9.91
N LEU A 69 -0.58 3.26 -10.95
CA LEU A 69 -1.84 3.78 -11.49
C LEU A 69 -2.82 2.64 -11.86
N GLN A 70 -2.30 1.49 -12.31
CA GLN A 70 -3.12 0.30 -12.63
C GLN A 70 -3.90 -0.26 -11.42
N TYR A 71 -3.48 0.06 -10.18
CA TYR A 71 -4.10 -0.39 -8.94
C TYR A 71 -5.00 0.68 -8.30
N VAL A 72 -5.05 1.89 -8.86
CA VAL A 72 -5.94 2.96 -8.41
C VAL A 72 -7.38 2.60 -8.80
N PRO A 73 -8.37 2.67 -7.87
CA PRO A 73 -9.78 2.47 -8.21
C PRO A 73 -10.20 3.36 -9.38
N GLU A 74 -10.97 2.84 -10.33
CA GLU A 74 -11.35 3.56 -11.55
C GLU A 74 -11.95 4.94 -11.26
N ARG A 75 -12.83 5.04 -10.24
CA ARG A 75 -13.43 6.29 -9.78
C ARG A 75 -12.43 7.35 -9.27
N LEU A 76 -11.18 6.97 -9.04
CA LEU A 76 -10.07 7.82 -8.58
C LEU A 76 -9.02 8.06 -9.68
N GLN A 77 -9.14 7.48 -10.87
CA GLN A 77 -8.24 7.75 -11.99
C GLN A 77 -8.60 9.08 -12.67
N THR A 78 -8.58 10.16 -11.88
CA THR A 78 -8.78 11.53 -12.36
C THR A 78 -7.53 12.02 -13.09
N GLU A 79 -7.68 13.08 -13.89
CA GLU A 79 -6.54 13.75 -14.53
C GLU A 79 -5.46 14.12 -13.51
N GLU A 80 -5.86 14.63 -12.33
CA GLU A 80 -4.94 14.95 -11.25
C GLU A 80 -4.07 13.75 -10.86
N ILE A 81 -4.66 12.56 -10.62
CA ILE A 81 -3.90 11.37 -10.21
C ILE A 81 -3.08 10.80 -11.36
N CYS A 82 -3.60 10.81 -12.58
CA CYS A 82 -2.89 10.32 -13.76
C CYS A 82 -1.63 11.15 -14.07
N LEU A 83 -1.68 12.48 -13.84
CA LEU A 83 -0.53 13.37 -14.03
C LEU A 83 0.58 13.17 -12.99
N GLU A 84 0.30 12.50 -11.87
CA GLU A 84 1.33 12.13 -10.89
C GLU A 84 2.17 10.93 -11.36
N ALA A 85 1.75 10.19 -12.40
CA ALA A 85 2.44 9.02 -12.93
C ALA A 85 3.54 9.43 -13.92
N VAL A 86 4.66 9.97 -13.39
CA VAL A 86 5.82 10.43 -14.19
C VAL A 86 7.01 9.48 -14.14
#